data_AF-A0ABD2NPX4-F1
#
_entry.id   AF-A0ABD2NPX4-F1
#
_cell.length_a   1.000
_cell.length_b   1.000
_cell.length_c   1.000
_cell.angle_alpha   90.00
_cell.angle_beta   90.00
_cell.angle_gamma   90.00
#
_symmetry.space_group_name_H-M   'P 1'
#
loop_
_entity.id
_entity.type
_entity.pdbx_description
1 polymer ?
#
loop_
_entity_poly.entity_id
_entity_poly.type
_entity_poly.pdbx_seq_one_letter_code
_entity_poly.pdbx_strand_id
1 'polypeptide(L)'
;MASLLIVSRVCRTPTISSLQKLNSLRNVPKSQCLVRLYASEGRDAAARAARRTTLKERVMQPTSGTPYAIGAGVVAGASVLGMGALCYYGLGLSSQASIMDHATVWPQYVRDRVKATYMYFGGSVMITAASALAAFRSPAIMNLVTRGGFMGLAISLGAMMGTGILCQSIPYSNGLGLKQLAWVLHTATMGAVLAPICFMGGPLLVRAAWYTAGVVGGLSTIAVCAPNDKFLYMGGPLAMGLGVVFVSSIGSMFFSPMSALGAGLYSVTLYGGLVLFSGFLLYDTQRIVAQAERYTTAPEMYGVRPYDPINACLSIYMDTLNIFIRIATILAGGGQRKK
;
A
#
# COMPACT_ATOMS: atom_id res chain seq x y z
N MET A 1 62.75 14.70 42.18
CA MET A 1 61.99 13.44 41.97
C MET A 1 61.35 13.54 40.59
N ALA A 2 62.12 13.24 39.53
CA ALA A 2 62.15 11.95 38.82
C ALA A 2 60.88 11.76 37.97
N SER A 3 60.87 11.55 36.64
CA SER A 3 61.86 11.44 35.55
C SER A 3 61.06 11.66 34.25
N LEU A 4 61.44 12.54 33.32
CA LEU A 4 62.25 12.23 32.12
C LEU A 4 61.84 10.95 31.37
N LEU A 5 61.26 11.10 30.16
CA LEU A 5 61.69 10.36 28.96
C LEU A 5 61.30 11.12 27.68
N ILE A 6 62.36 11.51 26.98
CA ILE A 6 62.44 12.07 25.62
C ILE A 6 62.46 10.89 24.61
N VAL A 7 62.22 11.19 23.32
CA VAL A 7 62.77 10.58 22.07
C VAL A 7 61.62 10.40 21.05
N SER A 8 61.35 11.30 20.10
CA SER A 8 62.07 11.72 18.87
C SER A 8 62.39 10.60 17.87
N ARG A 9 61.80 10.65 16.65
CA ARG A 9 62.38 10.29 15.33
C ARG A 9 61.27 10.39 14.26
N VAL A 10 61.17 11.46 13.47
CA VAL A 10 61.97 11.85 12.29
C VAL A 10 61.60 11.08 11.02
N CYS A 11 61.06 11.85 10.05
CA CYS A 11 60.92 11.55 8.63
C CYS A 11 62.20 10.97 8.01
N ARG A 12 62.06 10.08 7.00
CA ARG A 12 62.98 9.96 5.85
C ARG A 12 62.47 8.94 4.82
N THR A 13 62.04 9.43 3.67
CA THR A 13 62.60 9.04 2.37
C THR A 13 63.60 10.15 1.98
N PRO A 14 64.43 10.06 0.91
CA PRO A 14 64.67 9.00 -0.07
C PRO A 14 66.18 8.62 -0.15
N THR A 15 66.57 7.62 -0.95
CA THR A 15 67.80 7.68 -1.76
C THR A 15 67.92 6.52 -2.74
N ILE A 16 68.41 6.90 -3.92
CA ILE A 16 68.81 6.12 -5.09
C ILE A 16 70.24 5.58 -4.87
N SER A 17 70.49 4.33 -5.24
CA SER A 17 71.82 3.80 -5.61
C SER A 17 71.60 2.54 -6.47
N SER A 18 71.74 2.62 -7.80
CA SER A 18 72.99 2.40 -8.52
C SER A 18 73.34 0.92 -8.73
N LEU A 19 73.03 0.44 -9.95
CA LEU A 19 73.88 -0.33 -10.88
C LEU A 19 74.68 -1.54 -10.35
N GLN A 20 74.29 -2.72 -10.83
CA GLN A 20 75.18 -3.74 -11.42
C GLN A 20 74.34 -4.62 -12.38
N LYS A 21 74.55 -4.48 -13.70
CA LYS A 21 75.25 -5.44 -14.62
C LYS A 21 74.52 -6.80 -14.74
N LEU A 22 74.27 -7.43 -15.89
CA LEU A 22 74.69 -7.28 -17.28
C LEU A 22 73.83 -8.26 -18.13
N ASN A 23 73.66 -7.94 -19.41
CA ASN A 23 73.47 -8.86 -20.54
C ASN A 23 72.21 -9.75 -20.63
N SER A 24 71.22 -9.25 -21.38
CA SER A 24 70.55 -10.09 -22.39
C SER A 24 70.25 -9.25 -23.62
N LEU A 25 71.10 -9.39 -24.63
CA LEU A 25 70.84 -8.93 -25.99
C LEU A 25 69.68 -9.74 -26.56
N ARG A 26 68.54 -9.10 -26.83
CA ARG A 26 67.51 -9.69 -27.69
C ARG A 26 66.82 -8.64 -28.55
N ASN A 27 67.26 -8.61 -29.81
CA ASN A 27 66.63 -8.14 -31.04
C ASN A 27 65.47 -7.14 -30.95
N VAL A 28 65.73 -5.91 -31.38
CA VAL A 28 64.72 -4.92 -31.78
C VAL A 28 64.42 -5.12 -33.28
N PRO A 29 63.19 -5.47 -33.69
CA PRO A 29 62.78 -5.28 -35.06
C PRO A 29 62.34 -3.83 -35.31
N LYS A 30 62.63 -3.40 -36.53
CA LYS A 30 62.55 -2.04 -37.06
C LYS A 30 61.16 -1.41 -36.95
N SER A 31 61.16 -0.14 -36.56
CA SER A 31 60.24 0.96 -36.90
C SER A 31 58.90 0.59 -37.53
N GLN A 32 57.83 0.63 -36.74
CA GLN A 32 56.49 0.96 -37.22
C GLN A 32 56.08 2.30 -36.63
N CYS A 33 56.00 3.33 -37.48
CA CYS A 33 55.37 4.60 -37.17
C CYS A 33 53.88 4.34 -36.93
N LEU A 34 53.48 4.25 -35.66
CA LEU A 34 52.08 4.12 -35.27
C LEU A 34 51.47 5.52 -35.28
N VAL A 35 50.96 5.94 -36.44
CA VAL A 35 50.07 7.10 -36.52
C VAL A 35 48.76 6.72 -35.82
N ARG A 36 48.64 7.09 -34.55
CA ARG A 36 47.41 6.91 -33.77
C ARG A 36 46.40 7.97 -34.23
N LEU A 37 45.58 7.60 -35.21
CA LEU A 37 44.48 8.43 -35.71
C LEU A 37 43.41 8.61 -34.63
N TYR A 38 43.38 9.78 -33.98
CA TYR A 38 42.35 10.22 -33.01
C TYR A 38 40.98 10.53 -33.65
N ALA A 39 40.77 10.20 -34.92
CA ALA A 39 39.58 10.61 -35.68
C ALA A 39 38.37 9.68 -35.51
N SER A 40 38.52 8.48 -34.94
CA SER A 40 37.41 7.53 -34.77
C SER A 40 36.74 7.60 -33.39
N GLU A 41 37.42 8.09 -32.35
CA GLU A 41 36.85 8.13 -30.99
C GLU A 41 35.62 9.03 -30.87
N GLY A 42 35.57 10.13 -31.63
CA GLY A 42 34.41 11.04 -31.62
C GLY A 42 33.15 10.40 -32.22
N ARG A 43 33.30 9.60 -33.30
CA ARG A 43 32.18 8.88 -33.92
C ARG A 43 31.73 7.70 -33.07
N ASP A 44 32.64 6.99 -32.43
CA ASP A 44 32.31 5.88 -31.53
C ASP A 44 31.75 6.36 -30.18
N ALA A 45 32.16 7.53 -29.68
CA ALA A 45 31.58 8.16 -28.50
C ALA A 45 30.18 8.74 -28.81
N ALA A 46 30.02 9.40 -29.96
CA ALA A 46 28.71 9.88 -30.42
C ALA A 46 27.76 8.72 -30.76
N ALA A 47 28.25 7.61 -31.33
CA ALA A 47 27.46 6.41 -31.58
C ALA A 47 27.08 5.67 -30.29
N ARG A 48 27.93 5.71 -29.26
CA ARG A 48 27.59 5.22 -27.91
C ARG A 48 26.58 6.12 -27.19
N ALA A 49 26.68 7.44 -27.36
CA ALA A 49 25.70 8.41 -26.84
C ALA A 49 24.36 8.38 -27.62
N ALA A 50 24.41 8.07 -28.91
CA ALA A 50 23.25 7.91 -29.80
C ALA A 50 22.70 6.48 -29.83
N ARG A 51 23.31 5.53 -29.10
CA ARG A 51 22.73 4.22 -28.83
C ARG A 51 21.49 4.47 -27.99
N ARG A 52 20.36 4.72 -28.65
CA ARG A 52 19.02 4.74 -28.06
C ARG A 52 18.90 3.45 -27.27
N THR A 53 19.08 3.54 -25.96
CA THR A 53 18.73 2.45 -25.05
C THR A 53 17.31 2.07 -25.41
N THR A 54 17.13 0.82 -25.83
CA THR A 54 15.81 0.36 -26.27
C THR A 54 14.80 0.57 -25.15
N LEU A 55 13.53 0.80 -25.45
CA LEU A 55 12.48 1.00 -24.43
C LEU A 55 12.52 -0.12 -23.38
N LYS A 56 12.80 -1.36 -23.82
CA LYS A 56 13.04 -2.53 -22.98
C LYS A 56 14.22 -2.36 -22.03
N GLU A 57 15.32 -1.80 -22.49
CA GLU A 57 16.55 -1.56 -21.70
C GLU A 57 16.33 -0.45 -20.66
N ARG A 58 15.60 0.62 -20.99
CA ARG A 58 15.26 1.69 -20.04
C ARG A 58 14.26 1.24 -18.97
N VAL A 59 13.35 0.34 -19.34
CA VAL A 59 12.32 -0.25 -18.46
C VAL A 59 12.92 -1.26 -17.46
N MET A 60 13.96 -1.98 -17.88
CA MET A 60 14.66 -2.99 -17.08
C MET A 60 15.88 -2.45 -16.31
N GLN A 61 16.21 -1.17 -16.48
CA GLN A 61 17.28 -0.53 -15.71
C GLN A 61 16.98 -0.54 -14.20
N PRO A 62 18.02 -0.62 -13.36
CA PRO A 62 17.87 -0.55 -11.91
C PRO A 62 17.26 0.79 -11.51
N THR A 63 16.26 0.75 -10.63
CA THR A 63 15.52 1.96 -10.21
C THR A 63 16.39 2.89 -9.36
N SER A 64 16.32 4.20 -9.62
CA SER A 64 16.94 5.25 -8.80
C SER A 64 16.07 5.67 -7.61
N GLY A 65 14.91 5.02 -7.39
CA GLY A 65 13.95 5.35 -6.34
C GLY A 65 12.95 6.45 -6.70
N THR A 66 13.04 7.01 -7.91
CA THR A 66 12.12 8.06 -8.40
C THR A 66 10.64 7.67 -8.36
N PRO A 67 10.21 6.42 -8.65
CA PRO A 67 8.79 6.09 -8.60
C PRO A 67 8.21 6.16 -7.18
N TYR A 68 9.04 5.83 -6.17
CA TYR A 68 8.65 5.93 -4.77
C TYR A 68 8.55 7.37 -4.28
N ALA A 69 9.46 8.25 -4.74
CA ALA A 69 9.41 9.67 -4.41
C ALA A 69 8.16 10.34 -4.99
N ILE A 70 7.82 10.01 -6.25
CA ILE A 70 6.58 10.47 -6.88
C ILE A 70 5.36 9.96 -6.10
N GLY A 71 5.32 8.67 -5.79
CA GLY A 71 4.22 8.07 -5.02
C GLY A 71 4.04 8.70 -3.63
N ALA A 72 5.14 8.94 -2.91
CA ALA A 72 5.11 9.65 -1.64
C ALA A 72 4.60 11.09 -1.79
N GLY A 73 5.02 11.79 -2.85
CA GLY A 73 4.52 13.13 -3.19
C GLY A 73 3.00 13.13 -3.46
N VAL A 74 2.48 12.13 -4.16
CA VAL A 74 1.04 11.97 -4.41
C VAL A 74 0.28 11.79 -3.10
N VAL A 75 0.75 10.92 -2.20
CA VAL A 75 0.11 10.73 -0.88
C VAL A 75 0.19 11.99 -0.03
N ALA A 76 1.32 12.71 -0.04
CA ALA A 76 1.46 13.97 0.67
C ALA A 76 0.46 15.03 0.15
N GLY A 77 0.36 15.18 -1.18
CA GLY A 77 -0.62 16.08 -1.81
C GLY A 77 -2.06 15.70 -1.46
N ALA A 78 -2.41 14.41 -1.56
CA ALA A 78 -3.73 13.92 -1.18
C ALA A 78 -4.04 14.16 0.30
N SER A 79 -3.05 14.06 1.18
CA SER A 79 -3.20 14.33 2.62
C SER A 79 -3.49 15.80 2.90
N VAL A 80 -2.79 16.72 2.20
CA VAL A 80 -3.06 18.17 2.31
C VAL A 80 -4.48 18.49 1.82
N LEU A 81 -4.89 17.91 0.69
CA LEU A 81 -6.26 18.08 0.18
C LEU A 81 -7.30 17.50 1.16
N GLY A 82 -7.05 16.33 1.73
CA GLY A 82 -7.92 15.71 2.72
C GLY A 82 -8.05 16.54 4.00
N MET A 83 -6.94 17.06 4.53
CA MET A 83 -6.96 17.97 5.69
C MET A 83 -7.69 19.28 5.37
N GLY A 84 -7.47 19.86 4.20
CA GLY A 84 -8.19 21.04 3.73
C GLY A 84 -9.70 20.79 3.62
N ALA A 85 -10.10 19.65 3.06
CA ALA A 85 -11.50 19.23 2.98
C ALA A 85 -12.11 18.99 4.37
N LEU A 86 -11.37 18.38 5.30
CA LEU A 86 -11.82 18.20 6.68
C LEU A 86 -12.03 19.54 7.39
N CYS A 87 -11.12 20.49 7.22
CA CYS A 87 -11.30 21.83 7.78
C CYS A 87 -12.49 22.54 7.13
N TYR A 88 -12.64 22.46 5.81
CA TYR A 88 -13.70 23.14 5.07
C TYR A 88 -15.10 22.59 5.41
N TYR A 89 -15.29 21.27 5.29
CA TYR A 89 -16.58 20.63 5.58
C TYR A 89 -16.83 20.49 7.08
N GLY A 90 -15.80 20.18 7.88
CA GLY A 90 -15.93 20.01 9.33
C GLY A 90 -16.23 21.31 10.08
N LEU A 91 -15.79 22.47 9.57
CA LEU A 91 -16.16 23.79 10.11
C LEU A 91 -17.50 24.31 9.54
N GLY A 92 -18.20 23.52 8.71
CA GLY A 92 -19.49 23.92 8.15
C GLY A 92 -19.42 25.09 7.16
N LEU A 93 -18.27 25.32 6.53
CA LEU A 93 -18.10 26.41 5.54
C LEU A 93 -18.80 26.10 4.20
N SER A 94 -19.33 24.89 4.02
CA SER A 94 -20.14 24.54 2.85
C SER A 94 -21.54 25.11 2.93
N SER A 95 -21.97 25.80 1.88
CA SER A 95 -23.33 26.35 1.75
C SER A 95 -24.42 25.30 1.48
N GLN A 96 -24.07 24.02 1.41
CA GLN A 96 -24.99 22.90 1.17
C GLN A 96 -25.17 22.11 2.45
N ALA A 97 -26.40 21.64 2.70
CA ALA A 97 -26.71 20.82 3.86
C ALA A 97 -25.88 19.53 3.86
N SER A 98 -25.20 19.28 4.97
CA SER A 98 -24.36 18.10 5.16
C SER A 98 -25.18 16.90 5.63
N ILE A 99 -24.62 15.69 5.53
CA ILE A 99 -25.24 14.50 6.14
C ILE A 99 -25.39 14.70 7.64
N MET A 100 -24.44 15.37 8.29
CA MET A 100 -24.51 15.72 9.72
C MET A 100 -25.73 16.58 10.07
N ASP A 101 -26.04 17.60 9.26
CA ASP A 101 -27.18 18.48 9.50
C ASP A 101 -28.50 17.71 9.41
N HIS A 102 -28.62 16.83 8.40
CA HIS A 102 -29.77 15.96 8.22
C HIS A 102 -29.85 14.85 9.28
N ALA A 103 -28.72 14.44 9.87
CA ALA A 103 -28.67 13.37 10.86
C ALA A 103 -29.41 13.68 12.16
N THR A 104 -29.52 14.96 12.51
CA THR A 104 -30.30 15.42 13.67
C THR A 104 -31.79 15.06 13.54
N VAL A 105 -32.32 15.06 12.30
CA VAL A 105 -33.72 14.80 11.99
C VAL A 105 -33.98 13.35 11.60
N TRP A 106 -32.96 12.48 11.63
CA TRP A 106 -33.14 11.09 11.22
C TRP A 106 -34.18 10.35 12.06
N PRO A 107 -34.98 9.47 11.44
CA PRO A 107 -35.76 8.48 12.18
C PRO A 107 -34.85 7.50 12.95
N GLN A 108 -35.34 6.93 14.05
CA GLN A 108 -34.56 6.00 14.87
C GLN A 108 -34.02 4.79 14.08
N TYR A 109 -34.81 4.24 13.16
CA TYR A 109 -34.38 3.09 12.36
C TYR A 109 -33.16 3.37 11.48
N VAL A 110 -32.95 4.60 10.99
CA VAL A 110 -31.77 4.96 10.19
C VAL A 110 -30.53 4.95 11.08
N ARG A 111 -30.64 5.55 12.27
CA ARG A 111 -29.57 5.55 13.27
C ARG A 111 -29.19 4.13 13.69
N ASP A 112 -30.17 3.28 13.93
CA ASP A 112 -29.93 1.89 14.32
C ASP A 112 -29.23 1.08 13.22
N ARG A 113 -29.62 1.29 11.95
CA ARG A 113 -28.97 0.65 10.79
C ARG A 113 -27.51 1.09 10.66
N VAL A 114 -27.23 2.39 10.70
CA VAL A 114 -25.87 2.92 10.62
C VAL A 114 -25.03 2.41 11.81
N LYS A 115 -25.58 2.46 13.03
CA LYS A 115 -24.92 1.96 14.24
C LYS A 115 -24.61 0.47 14.12
N ALA A 116 -25.55 -0.36 13.66
CA ALA A 116 -25.33 -1.79 13.45
C ALA A 116 -24.20 -2.05 12.45
N THR A 117 -24.17 -1.33 11.32
CA THR A 117 -23.11 -1.43 10.31
C THR A 117 -21.74 -1.11 10.93
N TYR A 118 -21.61 -0.04 11.71
CA TYR A 118 -20.35 0.29 12.38
C TYR A 118 -19.96 -0.67 13.51
N MET A 119 -20.94 -1.26 14.20
CA MET A 119 -20.69 -2.33 15.18
C MET A 119 -20.10 -3.58 14.51
N TYR A 120 -20.66 -4.02 13.38
CA TYR A 120 -20.09 -5.12 12.59
C TYR A 120 -18.73 -4.75 12.00
N PHE A 121 -18.52 -3.51 11.56
CA PHE A 121 -17.20 -3.04 11.14
C PHE A 121 -16.16 -3.16 12.26
N GLY A 122 -16.44 -2.61 13.44
CA GLY A 122 -15.55 -2.69 14.60
C GLY A 122 -15.31 -4.14 15.03
N GLY A 123 -16.35 -4.97 15.04
CA GLY A 123 -16.25 -6.41 15.27
C GLY A 123 -15.34 -7.10 14.24
N SER A 124 -15.43 -6.71 12.97
CA SER A 124 -14.61 -7.27 11.89
C SER A 124 -13.13 -7.00 12.15
N VAL A 125 -12.77 -5.77 12.49
CA VAL A 125 -11.40 -5.38 12.82
C VAL A 125 -10.86 -6.20 13.99
N MET A 126 -11.65 -6.37 15.05
CA MET A 126 -11.26 -7.17 16.22
C MET A 126 -11.08 -8.65 15.90
N ILE A 127 -12.01 -9.25 15.14
CA ILE A 127 -11.92 -10.66 14.73
C ILE A 127 -10.71 -10.87 13.81
N THR A 128 -10.46 -9.96 12.88
CA THR A 128 -9.28 -10.02 11.99
C THR A 128 -7.99 -9.94 12.79
N ALA A 129 -7.88 -9.02 13.75
CA ALA A 129 -6.69 -8.91 14.61
C ALA A 129 -6.48 -10.18 15.47
N ALA A 130 -7.54 -10.69 16.10
CA ALA A 130 -7.48 -11.91 16.89
C ALA A 130 -7.11 -13.13 16.04
N SER A 131 -7.71 -13.26 14.85
CA SER A 131 -7.40 -14.34 13.90
C SER A 131 -5.98 -14.24 13.36
N ALA A 132 -5.49 -13.05 13.03
CA ALA A 132 -4.11 -12.85 12.58
C ALA A 132 -3.11 -13.29 13.66
N LEU A 133 -3.36 -12.94 14.93
CA LEU A 133 -2.51 -13.38 16.06
C LEU A 133 -2.58 -14.89 16.28
N ALA A 134 -3.77 -15.50 16.17
CA ALA A 134 -3.95 -16.94 16.30
C ALA A 134 -3.25 -17.70 15.16
N ALA A 135 -3.40 -17.23 13.92
CA ALA A 135 -2.74 -17.77 12.74
C ALA A 135 -1.22 -17.59 12.81
N PHE A 136 -0.74 -16.45 13.30
CA PHE A 136 0.68 -16.18 13.48
C PHE A 136 1.35 -17.14 14.46
N ARG A 137 0.63 -17.55 15.50
CA ARG A 137 1.11 -18.54 16.49
C ARG A 137 0.97 -20.00 16.02
N SER A 138 0.26 -20.26 14.92
CA SER A 138 0.03 -21.60 14.39
C SER A 138 0.98 -21.92 13.23
N PRO A 139 1.95 -22.84 13.40
CA PRO A 139 2.89 -23.20 12.34
C PRO A 139 2.19 -23.77 11.10
N ALA A 140 1.07 -24.47 11.28
CA ALA A 140 0.31 -25.05 10.17
C ALA A 140 -0.31 -23.97 9.27
N ILE A 141 -0.94 -22.96 9.88
CA ILE A 141 -1.57 -21.85 9.14
C ILE A 141 -0.48 -20.97 8.52
N MET A 142 0.58 -20.68 9.27
CA MET A 142 1.68 -19.88 8.76
C MET A 142 2.33 -20.56 7.55
N ASN A 143 2.65 -21.85 7.64
CA ASN A 143 3.22 -22.60 6.52
C ASN A 143 2.30 -22.65 5.31
N LEU A 144 0.97 -22.61 5.49
CA LEU A 144 0.01 -22.58 4.39
C LEU A 144 -0.01 -21.21 3.70
N VAL A 145 -0.07 -20.13 4.49
CA VAL A 145 -0.21 -18.75 3.97
C VAL A 145 1.12 -18.22 3.42
N THR A 146 2.26 -18.61 4.00
CA THR A 146 3.60 -18.26 3.49
C THR A 146 4.10 -19.27 2.47
N ARG A 147 3.33 -20.31 2.14
CA ARG A 147 3.74 -21.29 1.13
C ARG A 147 3.91 -20.56 -0.20
N GLY A 148 5.16 -20.32 -0.57
CA GLY A 148 5.48 -19.67 -1.82
C GLY A 148 4.93 -20.42 -3.03
N GLY A 149 4.70 -19.69 -4.12
CA GLY A 149 4.27 -20.25 -5.40
C GLY A 149 2.79 -20.03 -5.72
N PHE A 150 2.43 -20.35 -6.96
CA PHE A 150 1.10 -20.10 -7.51
C PHE A 150 -0.01 -20.80 -6.71
N MET A 151 0.25 -21.98 -6.16
CA MET A 151 -0.74 -22.75 -5.40
C MET A 151 -1.09 -22.10 -4.05
N GLY A 152 -0.11 -21.58 -3.30
CA GLY A 152 -0.38 -20.87 -2.04
C GLY A 152 -1.13 -19.55 -2.27
N LEU A 153 -0.76 -18.84 -3.35
CA LEU A 153 -1.49 -17.66 -3.80
C LEU A 153 -2.94 -18.00 -4.20
N ALA A 154 -3.15 -19.05 -5.01
CA ALA A 154 -4.48 -19.45 -5.45
C ALA A 154 -5.37 -19.91 -4.27
N ILE A 155 -4.81 -20.64 -3.30
CA ILE A 155 -5.53 -21.06 -2.09
C ILE A 155 -5.95 -19.86 -1.24
N SER A 156 -5.02 -18.94 -0.96
CA SER A 156 -5.32 -17.75 -0.15
C SER A 156 -6.32 -16.82 -0.85
N LEU A 157 -6.17 -16.58 -2.15
CA LEU A 157 -7.14 -15.82 -2.96
C LEU A 157 -8.50 -16.50 -3.00
N GLY A 158 -8.53 -17.81 -3.28
CA GLY A 158 -9.75 -18.60 -3.32
C GLY A 158 -10.49 -18.62 -1.99
N ALA A 159 -9.77 -18.71 -0.87
CA ALA A 159 -10.35 -18.65 0.46
C ALA A 159 -10.94 -17.27 0.77
N MET A 160 -10.22 -16.18 0.47
CA MET A 160 -10.72 -14.81 0.67
C MET A 160 -11.95 -14.51 -0.20
N MET A 161 -11.88 -14.85 -1.49
CA MET A 161 -12.98 -14.63 -2.44
C MET A 161 -14.18 -15.52 -2.10
N GLY A 162 -13.95 -16.81 -1.84
CA GLY A 162 -15.01 -17.78 -1.54
C GLY A 162 -15.76 -17.44 -0.26
N THR A 163 -15.04 -17.13 0.82
CA THR A 163 -15.68 -16.71 2.08
C THR A 163 -16.40 -15.36 1.95
N GLY A 164 -15.89 -14.44 1.12
CA GLY A 164 -16.53 -13.15 0.85
C GLY A 164 -17.83 -13.30 0.06
N ILE A 165 -17.82 -14.09 -1.02
CA ILE A 165 -19.00 -14.42 -1.82
C ILE A 165 -20.04 -15.13 -0.95
N LEU A 166 -19.62 -16.08 -0.12
CA LEU A 166 -20.49 -16.78 0.82
C LEU A 166 -21.13 -15.83 1.82
N CYS A 167 -20.35 -14.93 2.42
CA CYS A 167 -20.87 -13.94 3.35
C CYS A 167 -21.91 -13.03 2.69
N GLN A 168 -21.67 -12.62 1.44
CA GLN A 168 -22.57 -11.72 0.71
C GLN A 168 -23.85 -12.40 0.18
N SER A 169 -23.78 -13.69 -0.16
CA SER A 169 -24.90 -14.43 -0.75
C SER A 169 -25.98 -14.82 0.28
N ILE A 170 -25.60 -14.98 1.55
CA ILE A 170 -26.54 -15.33 2.62
C ILE A 170 -27.41 -14.10 2.95
N PRO A 171 -28.75 -14.23 2.97
CA PRO A 171 -29.64 -13.14 3.37
C PRO A 171 -29.48 -12.84 4.86
N TYR A 172 -29.60 -11.57 5.22
CA TYR A 172 -29.54 -11.14 6.61
C TYR A 172 -30.78 -11.58 7.38
N SER A 173 -30.58 -12.19 8.55
CA SER A 173 -31.63 -12.48 9.53
C SER A 173 -31.26 -11.87 10.88
N ASN A 174 -32.26 -11.35 11.59
CA ASN A 174 -32.08 -10.82 12.94
C ASN A 174 -31.64 -11.95 13.90
N GLY A 175 -30.65 -11.68 14.76
CA GLY A 175 -30.12 -12.64 15.76
C GLY A 175 -28.78 -13.28 15.39
N LEU A 176 -28.32 -14.28 16.16
CA LEU A 176 -27.14 -15.09 15.81
C LEU A 176 -27.56 -16.17 14.82
N GLY A 177 -27.19 -16.00 13.56
CA GLY A 177 -27.53 -16.92 12.48
C GLY A 177 -26.36 -17.24 11.55
N LEU A 178 -26.70 -17.91 10.44
CA LEU A 178 -25.74 -18.34 9.43
C LEU A 178 -24.94 -17.17 8.84
N LYS A 179 -25.57 -15.99 8.75
CA LYS A 179 -24.93 -14.77 8.23
C LYS A 179 -23.78 -14.31 9.13
N GLN A 180 -23.98 -14.29 10.45
CA GLN A 180 -22.96 -13.88 11.42
C GLN A 180 -21.80 -14.89 11.44
N LEU A 181 -22.09 -16.19 11.32
CA LEU A 181 -21.05 -17.21 11.17
C LEU A 181 -20.24 -17.02 9.88
N ALA A 182 -20.90 -16.76 8.75
CA ALA A 182 -20.21 -16.49 7.48
C ALA A 182 -19.37 -15.20 7.55
N TRP A 183 -19.86 -14.18 8.25
CA TRP A 183 -19.13 -12.95 8.53
C TRP A 183 -17.88 -13.20 9.41
N VAL A 184 -18.02 -13.93 10.53
CA VAL A 184 -16.89 -14.33 11.37
C VAL A 184 -15.88 -15.16 10.56
N LEU A 185 -16.36 -16.13 9.77
CA LEU A 185 -15.51 -16.96 8.92
C LEU A 185 -14.70 -16.13 7.93
N HIS A 186 -15.36 -15.18 7.25
CA HIS A 186 -14.71 -14.33 6.27
C HIS A 186 -13.69 -13.38 6.91
N THR A 187 -14.07 -12.69 7.99
CA THR A 187 -13.18 -11.78 8.72
C THR A 187 -12.00 -12.50 9.37
N ALA A 188 -12.22 -13.72 9.87
CA ALA A 188 -11.18 -14.58 10.38
C ALA A 188 -10.23 -15.07 9.28
N THR A 189 -10.76 -15.44 8.10
CA THR A 189 -9.96 -15.87 6.95
C THR A 189 -9.07 -14.73 6.44
N MET A 190 -9.60 -13.50 6.37
CA MET A 190 -8.80 -12.31 6.10
C MET A 190 -7.68 -12.13 7.13
N GLY A 191 -7.97 -12.28 8.42
CA GLY A 191 -6.94 -12.23 9.47
C GLY A 191 -5.86 -13.29 9.31
N ALA A 192 -6.23 -14.52 8.95
CA ALA A 192 -5.29 -15.61 8.73
C ALA A 192 -4.38 -15.34 7.51
N VAL A 193 -4.93 -14.82 6.41
CA VAL A 193 -4.13 -14.45 5.23
C VAL A 193 -3.21 -13.26 5.52
N LEU A 194 -3.62 -12.37 6.43
CA LEU A 194 -2.80 -11.27 6.94
C LEU A 194 -1.84 -11.69 8.06
N ALA A 195 -1.78 -12.95 8.47
CA ALA A 195 -0.84 -13.37 9.52
C ALA A 195 0.64 -13.04 9.22
N PRO A 196 1.16 -13.13 7.97
CA PRO A 196 2.57 -12.83 7.69
C PRO A 196 2.98 -11.37 7.94
N ILE A 197 2.05 -10.40 7.94
CA ILE A 197 2.40 -9.00 8.26
C ILE A 197 2.85 -8.86 9.72
N CYS A 198 2.51 -9.80 10.60
CA CYS A 198 3.03 -9.87 11.96
C CYS A 198 4.56 -9.98 12.03
N PHE A 199 5.25 -10.47 10.98
CA PHE A 199 6.72 -10.48 10.91
C PHE A 199 7.35 -9.08 10.84
N MET A 200 6.58 -8.04 10.48
CA MET A 200 7.06 -6.66 10.40
C MET A 200 7.30 -6.03 11.79
N GLY A 201 6.85 -6.70 12.85
CA GLY A 201 7.09 -6.33 14.25
C GLY A 201 5.91 -5.61 14.90
N GLY A 202 5.58 -6.02 16.13
CA GLY A 202 4.44 -5.49 16.90
C GLY A 202 4.40 -3.96 17.02
N PRO A 203 5.49 -3.27 17.43
CA PRO A 203 5.49 -1.82 17.57
C PRO A 203 5.20 -1.08 16.26
N LEU A 204 5.67 -1.62 15.12
CA LEU A 204 5.41 -1.04 13.81
C LEU A 204 3.93 -1.18 13.44
N LEU A 205 3.33 -2.35 13.69
CA LEU A 205 1.91 -2.59 13.42
C LEU A 205 0.98 -1.77 14.31
N VAL A 206 1.32 -1.57 15.58
CA VAL A 206 0.54 -0.70 16.47
C VAL A 206 0.56 0.74 15.97
N ARG A 207 1.71 1.24 15.49
CA ARG A 207 1.80 2.57 14.86
C ARG A 207 0.98 2.65 13.58
N ALA A 208 1.10 1.64 12.71
CA ALA A 208 0.32 1.55 11.49
C ALA A 208 -1.19 1.57 11.79
N ALA A 209 -1.63 0.81 12.80
CA ALA A 209 -3.02 0.75 13.22
C ALA A 209 -3.53 2.12 13.69
N TRP A 210 -2.74 2.85 14.49
CA TRP A 210 -3.11 4.21 14.92
C TRP A 210 -3.21 5.20 13.75
N TYR A 211 -2.28 5.15 12.79
CA TYR A 211 -2.35 5.99 11.60
C TYR A 211 -3.57 5.64 10.74
N THR A 212 -3.86 4.35 10.55
CA THR A 212 -5.07 3.92 9.85
C THR A 212 -6.33 4.39 10.58
N ALA A 213 -6.40 4.27 11.91
CA ALA A 213 -7.54 4.75 12.68
C ALA A 213 -7.77 6.25 12.50
N GLY A 214 -6.68 7.04 12.48
CA GLY A 214 -6.75 8.48 12.18
C GLY A 214 -7.22 8.77 10.75
N VAL A 215 -6.72 8.03 9.75
CA VAL A 215 -7.14 8.17 8.35
C VAL A 215 -8.61 7.78 8.17
N VAL A 216 -9.02 6.62 8.67
CA VAL A 216 -10.40 6.11 8.59
C VAL A 216 -11.35 7.07 9.31
N GLY A 217 -11.06 7.45 10.55
CA GLY A 217 -11.90 8.38 11.31
C GLY A 217 -11.96 9.77 10.69
N GLY A 218 -10.84 10.30 10.21
CA GLY A 218 -10.78 11.59 9.53
C GLY A 218 -11.59 11.60 8.24
N LEU A 219 -11.38 10.61 7.36
CA LEU A 219 -12.11 10.51 6.09
C LEU A 219 -13.60 10.23 6.29
N SER A 220 -13.98 9.38 7.25
CA SER A 220 -15.39 9.19 7.61
C SER A 220 -16.03 10.48 8.13
N THR A 221 -15.29 11.32 8.87
CA THR A 221 -15.78 12.64 9.30
C THR A 221 -16.03 13.55 8.11
N ILE A 222 -15.11 13.60 7.13
CA ILE A 222 -15.31 14.34 5.88
C ILE A 222 -16.55 13.83 5.15
N ALA A 223 -16.72 12.50 5.06
CA ALA A 223 -17.85 11.89 4.36
C ALA A 223 -19.20 12.32 4.92
N VAL A 224 -19.31 12.39 6.26
CA VAL A 224 -20.54 12.79 6.97
C VAL A 224 -20.72 14.32 6.96
N CYS A 225 -19.65 15.10 6.93
CA CYS A 225 -19.76 16.55 6.84
C CYS A 225 -19.95 17.05 5.39
N ALA A 226 -19.69 16.21 4.40
CA ALA A 226 -19.86 16.57 3.00
C ALA A 226 -21.29 16.30 2.48
N PRO A 227 -21.75 17.03 1.46
CA PRO A 227 -23.05 16.78 0.82
C PRO A 227 -23.11 15.37 0.21
N ASN A 228 -24.26 14.69 0.39
CA ASN A 228 -24.47 13.27 0.04
C ASN A 228 -24.30 12.96 -1.46
N ASP A 229 -24.58 13.93 -2.32
CA ASP A 229 -24.57 13.66 -3.77
C ASP A 229 -23.16 13.68 -4.38
N LYS A 230 -22.20 14.39 -3.77
CA LYS A 230 -20.92 14.63 -4.45
C LYS A 230 -20.08 13.38 -4.62
N PHE A 231 -19.97 12.53 -3.59
CA PHE A 231 -19.13 11.34 -3.71
C PHE A 231 -19.88 10.15 -4.29
N LEU A 232 -21.22 10.08 -4.20
CA LEU A 232 -21.98 9.01 -4.88
C LEU A 232 -21.73 8.97 -6.41
N TYR A 233 -21.47 10.11 -7.06
CA TYR A 233 -21.11 10.15 -8.49
C TYR A 233 -19.66 9.75 -8.77
N MET A 234 -18.80 9.64 -7.74
CA MET A 234 -17.39 9.29 -7.91
C MET A 234 -17.13 7.78 -8.05
N GLY A 235 -18.15 6.94 -7.96
CA GLY A 235 -18.02 5.48 -8.11
C GLY A 235 -17.37 5.05 -9.43
N GLY A 236 -17.68 5.74 -10.55
CA GLY A 236 -17.10 5.46 -11.87
C GLY A 236 -15.58 5.67 -11.93
N PRO A 237 -15.08 6.90 -11.64
CA PRO A 237 -13.65 7.17 -11.55
C PRO A 237 -12.90 6.27 -10.54
N LEU A 238 -13.49 6.00 -9.37
CA LEU A 238 -12.91 5.10 -8.38
C LEU A 238 -12.76 3.67 -8.92
N ALA A 239 -13.77 3.15 -9.63
CA ALA A 239 -13.71 1.83 -10.25
C ALA A 239 -12.62 1.75 -11.34
N MET A 240 -12.45 2.81 -12.15
CA MET A 240 -11.34 2.87 -13.12
C MET A 240 -9.98 2.84 -12.43
N GLY A 241 -9.82 3.63 -11.35
CA GLY A 241 -8.60 3.63 -10.55
C GLY A 241 -8.33 2.26 -9.91
N LEU A 242 -9.36 1.56 -9.44
CA LEU A 242 -9.23 0.21 -8.89
C LEU A 242 -8.70 -0.75 -9.93
N GLY A 243 -9.16 -0.65 -11.19
CA GLY A 243 -8.62 -1.42 -12.31
C GLY A 243 -7.12 -1.18 -12.52
N VAL A 244 -6.67 0.07 -12.44
CA VAL A 244 -5.24 0.43 -12.55
C VAL A 244 -4.43 -0.18 -11.41
N VAL A 245 -4.90 -0.06 -10.17
CA VAL A 245 -4.22 -0.62 -8.99
C VAL A 245 -4.20 -2.15 -9.04
N PHE A 246 -5.28 -2.77 -9.52
CA PHE A 246 -5.40 -4.21 -9.67
C PHE A 246 -4.41 -4.76 -10.72
N VAL A 247 -4.39 -4.17 -11.91
CA VAL A 247 -3.44 -4.55 -12.98
C VAL A 247 -1.99 -4.30 -12.52
N SER A 248 -1.74 -3.21 -11.78
CA SER A 248 -0.42 -2.93 -11.22
C SER A 248 -0.01 -3.95 -10.16
N SER A 249 -0.95 -4.43 -9.36
CA SER A 249 -0.72 -5.46 -8.34
C SER A 249 -0.34 -6.79 -9.00
N ILE A 250 -1.08 -7.22 -10.02
CA ILE A 250 -0.77 -8.41 -10.82
C ILE A 250 0.60 -8.25 -11.51
N GLY A 251 0.82 -7.11 -12.17
CA GLY A 251 2.07 -6.85 -12.87
C GLY A 251 3.29 -6.88 -11.92
N SER A 252 3.15 -6.37 -10.69
CA SER A 252 4.24 -6.40 -9.70
C SER A 252 4.66 -7.82 -9.27
N MET A 253 3.85 -8.84 -9.54
CA MET A 253 4.21 -10.24 -9.30
C MET A 253 5.12 -10.82 -10.38
N PHE A 254 5.03 -10.30 -11.61
CA PHE A 254 5.82 -10.77 -12.75
C PHE A 254 7.12 -9.99 -12.94
N PHE A 255 7.16 -8.74 -12.49
CA PHE A 255 8.32 -7.86 -12.63
C PHE A 255 9.07 -7.70 -11.32
N SER A 256 10.41 -7.82 -11.38
CA SER A 256 11.25 -7.61 -10.19
C SER A 256 11.10 -6.17 -9.67
N PRO A 257 10.91 -5.97 -8.35
CA PRO A 257 10.84 -4.64 -7.72
C PRO A 257 12.09 -3.77 -7.95
N MET A 258 13.21 -4.38 -8.35
CA MET A 258 14.48 -3.69 -8.64
C MET A 258 14.50 -3.02 -10.02
N SER A 259 13.63 -3.45 -10.95
CA SER A 259 13.47 -2.83 -12.27
C SER A 259 12.70 -1.51 -12.18
N ALA A 260 12.97 -0.56 -13.07
CA ALA A 260 12.25 0.72 -13.10
C ALA A 260 10.74 0.54 -13.24
N LEU A 261 10.28 -0.39 -14.11
CA LEU A 261 8.86 -0.70 -14.26
C LEU A 261 8.29 -1.44 -13.06
N GLY A 262 8.99 -2.43 -12.49
CA GLY A 262 8.53 -3.12 -11.29
C GLY A 262 8.40 -2.18 -10.09
N ALA A 263 9.37 -1.28 -9.90
CA ALA A 263 9.29 -0.21 -8.90
C ALA A 263 8.14 0.76 -9.16
N GLY A 264 7.85 1.07 -10.43
CA GLY A 264 6.70 1.87 -10.85
C GLY A 264 5.38 1.20 -10.49
N LEU A 265 5.18 -0.05 -10.90
CA LEU A 265 3.97 -0.83 -10.59
C LEU A 265 3.78 -1.01 -9.09
N TYR A 266 4.86 -1.28 -8.36
CA TYR A 266 4.81 -1.41 -6.90
C TYR A 266 4.49 -0.07 -6.22
N SER A 267 5.01 1.05 -6.73
CA SER A 267 4.67 2.39 -6.26
C SER A 267 3.19 2.73 -6.50
N VAL A 268 2.66 2.44 -7.70
CA VAL A 268 1.24 2.63 -8.02
C VAL A 268 0.37 1.77 -7.12
N THR A 269 0.75 0.50 -6.92
CA THR A 269 0.07 -0.39 -5.98
C THR A 269 0.06 0.24 -4.60
N LEU A 270 1.22 0.54 -4.00
CA LEU A 270 1.31 1.06 -2.63
C LEU A 270 0.69 2.44 -2.43
N TYR A 271 1.18 3.46 -3.12
CA TYR A 271 0.80 4.86 -2.89
C TYR A 271 -0.48 5.23 -3.62
N GLY A 272 -0.60 4.82 -4.89
CA GLY A 272 -1.84 5.03 -5.66
C GLY A 272 -3.01 4.27 -5.05
N GLY A 273 -2.80 3.01 -4.68
CA GLY A 273 -3.80 2.22 -3.95
C GLY A 273 -4.19 2.83 -2.60
N LEU A 274 -3.26 3.44 -1.87
CA LEU A 274 -3.57 4.09 -0.59
C LEU A 274 -4.53 5.26 -0.77
N VAL A 275 -4.26 6.14 -1.76
CA VAL A 275 -5.15 7.27 -2.09
C VAL A 275 -6.49 6.76 -2.60
N LEU A 276 -6.47 5.74 -3.46
CA LEU A 276 -7.68 5.14 -4.01
C LEU A 276 -8.60 4.57 -2.94
N PHE A 277 -8.08 3.72 -2.04
CA PHE A 277 -8.89 3.13 -0.97
C PHE A 277 -9.32 4.15 0.07
N SER A 278 -8.55 5.23 0.27
CA SER A 278 -8.99 6.39 1.04
C SER A 278 -10.20 7.07 0.40
N GLY A 279 -10.22 7.17 -0.94
CA GLY A 279 -11.38 7.63 -1.69
C GLY A 279 -12.57 6.67 -1.60
N PHE A 280 -12.35 5.36 -1.72
CA PHE A 280 -13.40 4.35 -1.56
C PHE A 280 -14.03 4.38 -0.17
N LEU A 281 -13.23 4.53 0.89
CA LEU A 281 -13.75 4.66 2.25
C LEU A 281 -14.73 5.84 2.36
N LEU A 282 -14.40 6.98 1.73
CA LEU A 282 -15.23 8.17 1.74
C LEU A 282 -16.52 7.97 0.91
N TYR A 283 -16.40 7.33 -0.25
CA TYR A 283 -17.54 6.90 -1.08
C TYR A 283 -18.47 5.94 -0.34
N ASP A 284 -17.92 4.87 0.25
CA ASP A 284 -18.68 3.83 0.92
C ASP A 284 -19.30 4.32 2.22
N THR A 285 -18.66 5.26 2.93
CA THR A 285 -19.28 5.93 4.08
C THR A 285 -20.57 6.66 3.67
N GLN A 286 -20.53 7.45 2.59
CA GLN A 286 -21.73 8.12 2.09
C GLN A 286 -22.77 7.12 1.56
N ARG A 287 -22.32 6.09 0.85
CA ARG A 287 -23.19 5.01 0.35
C ARG A 287 -23.91 4.28 1.48
N ILE A 288 -23.25 3.98 2.60
CA ILE A 288 -23.86 3.35 3.78
C ILE A 288 -24.99 4.21 4.32
N VAL A 289 -24.76 5.53 4.45
CA VAL A 289 -25.77 6.47 4.94
C VAL A 289 -26.93 6.59 3.97
N ALA A 290 -26.66 6.82 2.68
CA ALA A 290 -27.68 6.89 1.64
C ALA A 290 -28.50 5.58 1.57
N GLN A 291 -27.86 4.43 1.76
CA GLN A 291 -28.53 3.14 1.82
C GLN A 291 -29.40 3.01 3.08
N ALA A 292 -28.91 3.47 4.24
CA ALA A 292 -29.69 3.44 5.48
C ALA A 292 -30.95 4.30 5.41
N GLU A 293 -30.89 5.45 4.74
CA GLU A 293 -32.01 6.38 4.51
C GLU A 293 -33.00 5.87 3.47
N ARG A 294 -32.52 5.40 2.31
CA ARG A 294 -33.38 5.02 1.17
C ARG A 294 -34.10 3.69 1.37
N TYR A 295 -33.62 2.82 2.27
CA TYR A 295 -34.29 1.55 2.53
C TYR A 295 -35.62 1.77 3.27
N THR A 296 -36.71 1.27 2.69
CA THR A 296 -38.06 1.34 3.25
C THR A 296 -38.11 0.70 4.64
N THR A 297 -39.00 1.20 5.51
CA THR A 297 -39.21 0.70 6.88
C THR A 297 -39.93 -0.65 6.94
N ALA A 298 -40.70 -1.01 5.90
CA ALA A 298 -41.42 -2.29 5.78
C ALA A 298 -40.99 -3.07 4.51
N PRO A 299 -39.74 -3.57 4.45
CA PRO A 299 -39.20 -4.23 3.25
C PRO A 299 -39.99 -5.50 2.87
N GLU A 300 -40.46 -6.27 3.86
CA GLU A 300 -41.24 -7.50 3.65
C GLU A 300 -42.60 -7.26 2.99
N MET A 301 -43.23 -6.11 3.25
CA MET A 301 -44.54 -5.75 2.70
C MET A 301 -44.48 -5.38 1.21
N TYR A 302 -43.30 -4.98 0.73
CA TYR A 302 -43.05 -4.55 -0.66
C TYR A 302 -42.15 -5.52 -1.43
N GLY A 303 -41.83 -6.70 -0.86
CA GLY A 303 -40.94 -7.68 -1.50
C GLY A 303 -39.49 -7.20 -1.66
N VAL A 304 -39.08 -6.17 -0.92
CA VAL A 304 -37.73 -5.62 -0.92
C VAL A 304 -36.90 -6.36 0.13
N ARG A 305 -35.62 -6.64 -0.17
CA ARG A 305 -34.75 -7.28 0.82
C ARG A 305 -34.52 -6.36 2.03
N PRO A 306 -34.48 -6.89 3.26
CA PRO A 306 -34.16 -6.09 4.44
C PRO A 306 -32.76 -5.49 4.34
N TYR A 307 -32.54 -4.38 5.05
CA TYR A 307 -31.21 -3.76 5.13
C TYR A 307 -30.22 -4.74 5.76
N ASP A 308 -29.10 -4.98 5.09
CA ASP A 308 -28.06 -5.90 5.53
C ASP A 308 -26.85 -5.11 6.05
N PRO A 309 -26.71 -4.93 7.38
CA PRO A 309 -25.60 -4.17 7.96
C PRO A 309 -24.24 -4.86 7.75
N ILE A 310 -24.22 -6.20 7.60
CA ILE A 310 -22.98 -6.97 7.40
C ILE A 310 -22.45 -6.76 5.99
N ASN A 311 -23.31 -6.80 4.98
CA ASN A 311 -22.88 -6.50 3.61
C ASN A 311 -22.48 -5.04 3.44
N ALA A 312 -23.18 -4.12 4.11
CA ALA A 312 -22.83 -2.70 4.11
C ALA A 312 -21.48 -2.43 4.80
N CYS A 313 -21.15 -3.13 5.89
CA CYS A 313 -19.88 -2.93 6.59
C CYS A 313 -18.68 -3.55 5.85
N LEU A 314 -18.93 -4.50 4.94
CA LEU A 314 -17.86 -5.25 4.30
C LEU A 314 -17.00 -4.38 3.38
N SER A 315 -17.58 -3.40 2.68
CA SER A 315 -16.81 -2.48 1.82
C SER A 315 -15.87 -1.59 2.63
N ILE A 316 -16.39 -0.89 3.65
CA ILE A 316 -15.57 -0.03 4.52
C ILE A 316 -14.51 -0.82 5.29
N TYR A 317 -14.81 -2.07 5.67
CA TYR A 317 -13.84 -3.01 6.25
C TYR A 317 -12.70 -3.34 5.28
N MET A 318 -13.01 -3.67 4.02
CA MET A 318 -11.99 -3.99 3.01
C MET A 318 -11.10 -2.79 2.70
N ASP A 319 -11.67 -1.60 2.58
CA ASP A 319 -10.89 -0.37 2.40
C ASP A 319 -9.96 -0.11 3.58
N THR A 320 -10.47 -0.30 4.80
CA THR A 320 -9.68 -0.15 6.03
C THR A 320 -8.50 -1.11 6.08
N LEU A 321 -8.71 -2.39 5.73
CA LEU A 321 -7.61 -3.35 5.66
C LEU A 321 -6.59 -2.99 4.58
N ASN A 322 -7.05 -2.60 3.40
CA ASN A 322 -6.17 -2.19 2.31
C ASN A 322 -5.33 -0.96 2.67
N ILE A 323 -5.93 0.04 3.35
CA ILE A 323 -5.22 1.20 3.88
C ILE A 323 -4.19 0.76 4.93
N PHE A 324 -4.58 -0.11 5.87
CA PHE A 324 -3.69 -0.60 6.93
C PHE A 324 -2.45 -1.32 6.39
N ILE A 325 -2.64 -2.28 5.48
CA ILE A 325 -1.54 -3.06 4.89
C ILE A 325 -0.56 -2.13 4.17
N ARG A 326 -1.08 -1.13 3.45
CA ARG A 326 -0.27 -0.15 2.74
C ARG A 326 0.52 0.75 3.68
N ILE A 327 -0.12 1.29 4.71
CA ILE A 327 0.53 2.10 5.75
C ILE A 327 1.62 1.26 6.46
N ALA A 328 1.31 0.04 6.87
CA ALA A 328 2.27 -0.86 7.48
C ALA A 328 3.48 -1.11 6.55
N THR A 329 3.23 -1.37 5.27
CA THR A 329 4.28 -1.62 4.27
C THR A 329 5.16 -0.39 4.04
N ILE A 330 4.56 0.80 3.97
CA ILE A 330 5.28 2.07 3.85
C ILE A 330 6.18 2.30 5.09
N LEU A 331 5.66 2.03 6.29
CA LEU A 331 6.45 2.16 7.53
C LEU A 331 7.60 1.17 7.60
N ALA A 332 7.40 -0.07 7.14
CA ALA A 332 8.45 -1.07 7.11
C ALA A 332 9.55 -0.74 6.08
N GLY A 333 9.16 -0.28 4.88
CA GLY A 333 10.10 0.14 3.84
C GLY A 333 10.87 1.43 4.20
N GLY A 334 10.26 2.34 4.97
CA GLY A 334 10.89 3.57 5.43
C GLY A 334 12.00 3.36 6.48
N GLY A 335 11.91 2.29 7.28
CA GLY A 335 12.89 1.96 8.32
C GLY A 335 14.19 1.33 7.80
N GLN A 336 14.12 0.59 6.68
CA GLN A 336 15.28 -0.07 6.07
C GLN A 336 16.22 0.89 5.33
N ARG A 337 15.76 2.09 4.94
CA ARG A 337 16.60 3.11 4.27
C ARG A 337 17.40 4.00 5.23
N LYS A 338 17.17 3.90 6.54
CA LYS A 338 17.83 4.72 7.58
C LYS A 338 18.88 3.95 8.40
N LYS A 339 19.25 2.74 7.99
CA LYS A 339 20.39 1.96 8.49
C LYS A 339 21.28 1.59 7.33
#